data_AF-A0AAV9NKL0-F1
#
_entry.id   AF-A0AAV9NKL0-F1
#
_cell.length_a   1.000
_cell.length_b   1.000
_cell.length_c   1.000
_cell.angle_alpha   90.00
_cell.angle_beta   90.00
_cell.angle_gamma   90.00
#
_symmetry.space_group_name_H-M   'P 1'
#
loop_
_entity.id
_entity.type
_entity.pdbx_description
1 polymer ?
#
loop_
_entity_poly.entity_id
_entity_poly.type
_entity_poly.pdbx_seq_one_letter_code
_entity_poly.pdbx_strand_id
1 'polypeptide(L)'
;MADTRCVDSGLQLDVDLMILEYTLYQATKARLEALQAETGHQKTDSTRQILIFETVLRLFNTAHSKYIKTKELLFNIKILELLVLVTAGSAEDLTESHVRDLKKEASENRTRRQRWAKLRRAQVQQPGAVPTPSQNSLTHIIECQIYGSWDSQEPQGGVLHDDLMGTLFGLLPRFMEISAEMASIAGEPNAGWARIASEFMLQASLECLRSKMLTGTSGGPSLEECFAWGFINDDDDRSNNDISQRQQDLEIAIKELFRRESEYADEILQEEKPMWTDIRHQYLSEFSISDDASANSQDWRLERLTAKYPPADFQDTLVDYIESVWENHNEAFGLPILVEIEQGHIKSLNIEEKDFDEFMSKVGLRKNSSNVLTFNFTGYKL
;
A
#
# COMPACT_ATOMS: atom_id res chain seq x y z
N MET A 1 31.93 -35.40 20.34
CA MET A 1 31.59 -34.26 21.22
C MET A 1 30.67 -33.37 20.43
N ALA A 2 29.38 -33.36 20.76
CA ALA A 2 28.43 -32.48 20.12
C ALA A 2 28.78 -31.05 20.52
N ASP A 3 29.01 -30.19 19.53
CA ASP A 3 29.24 -28.76 19.71
C ASP A 3 27.89 -28.13 20.12
N THR A 4 27.50 -28.35 21.38
CA THR A 4 26.39 -27.64 22.01
C THR A 4 26.90 -26.29 22.48
N ARG A 5 27.33 -25.45 21.53
CA ARG A 5 27.21 -24.01 21.69
C ARG A 5 25.70 -23.73 21.67
N CYS A 6 25.05 -23.99 22.80
CA CYS A 6 23.68 -23.53 23.02
C CYS A 6 23.72 -22.04 22.75
N VAL A 7 23.06 -21.64 21.66
CA VAL A 7 22.62 -20.27 21.50
C VAL A 7 21.93 -19.93 22.80
N ASP A 8 22.40 -18.87 23.47
CA ASP A 8 21.73 -18.37 24.66
C ASP A 8 20.26 -18.20 24.28
N SER A 9 19.37 -18.95 24.93
CA SER A 9 17.93 -18.90 24.63
C SER A 9 17.37 -17.49 24.79
N GLY A 10 18.04 -16.64 25.58
CA GLY A 10 17.71 -15.22 25.71
C GLY A 10 18.00 -14.39 24.45
N LEU A 11 18.95 -14.79 23.60
CA LEU A 11 19.38 -14.06 22.39
C LEU A 11 18.77 -14.60 21.09
N GLN A 12 18.14 -15.78 21.13
CA GLN A 12 17.59 -16.42 19.92
C GLN A 12 16.55 -15.54 19.22
N LEU A 13 15.69 -14.84 19.97
CA LEU A 13 14.68 -13.94 19.41
C LEU A 13 15.34 -12.78 18.64
N ASP A 14 16.38 -12.16 19.21
CA ASP A 14 17.06 -11.02 18.60
C ASP A 14 17.75 -11.44 17.29
N VAL A 15 18.41 -12.61 17.30
CA VAL A 15 19.04 -13.18 16.09
C VAL A 15 17.99 -13.46 15.01
N ASP A 16 16.89 -14.11 15.37
CA ASP A 16 15.84 -14.44 14.41
C ASP A 16 15.15 -13.18 13.86
N LEU A 17 14.97 -12.15 14.69
CA LEU A 17 14.44 -10.85 14.28
C LEU A 17 15.39 -10.13 13.32
N MET A 18 16.69 -10.10 13.62
CA MET A 18 17.70 -9.52 12.73
C MET A 18 17.73 -10.20 11.36
N ILE A 19 17.62 -11.54 11.31
CA ILE A 19 17.55 -12.30 10.07
C ILE A 19 16.25 -11.96 9.31
N LEU A 20 15.13 -11.85 10.02
CA LEU A 20 13.85 -11.49 9.42
C LEU A 20 13.88 -10.10 8.78
N GLU A 21 14.37 -9.09 9.50
CA GLU A 21 14.48 -7.72 9.00
C GLU A 21 15.45 -7.62 7.82
N TYR A 22 16.57 -8.34 7.87
CA TYR A 22 17.53 -8.40 6.77
C TYR A 22 16.92 -9.02 5.51
N THR A 23 16.28 -10.18 5.64
CA THR A 23 15.69 -10.87 4.49
C THR A 23 14.51 -10.10 3.90
N LEU A 24 13.73 -9.39 4.72
CA LEU A 24 12.72 -8.45 4.26
C LEU A 24 13.33 -7.31 3.45
N TYR A 25 14.37 -6.65 3.97
CA TYR A 25 15.06 -5.58 3.27
C TYR A 25 15.60 -6.04 1.91
N GLN A 26 16.28 -7.20 1.86
CA GLN A 26 16.82 -7.75 0.62
C GLN A 26 15.72 -8.12 -0.38
N ALA A 27 14.59 -8.67 0.10
CA ALA A 27 13.44 -8.97 -0.76
C ALA A 27 12.80 -7.70 -1.34
N THR A 28 12.58 -6.66 -0.52
CA THR A 28 12.05 -5.37 -0.97
C THR A 28 12.97 -4.71 -1.98
N LYS A 29 14.28 -4.63 -1.66
CA LYS A 29 15.29 -4.06 -2.55
C LYS A 29 15.33 -4.78 -3.90
N ALA A 30 15.47 -6.11 -3.88
CA ALA A 30 15.53 -6.90 -5.10
C ALA A 30 14.23 -6.79 -5.91
N ARG A 31 13.07 -6.60 -5.25
CA ARG A 31 11.80 -6.38 -5.93
C ARG A 31 11.76 -5.04 -6.64
N LEU A 32 12.18 -3.96 -5.99
CA LEU A 32 12.25 -2.63 -6.61
C LEU A 32 13.20 -2.64 -7.82
N GLU A 33 14.42 -3.17 -7.65
CA GLU A 33 15.40 -3.28 -8.73
C GLU A 33 14.87 -4.10 -9.92
N ALA A 34 14.19 -5.22 -9.66
CA ALA A 34 13.60 -6.06 -10.71
C ALA A 34 12.45 -5.40 -11.47
N LEU A 35 11.77 -4.42 -10.89
CA LEU A 35 10.70 -3.67 -11.54
C LEU A 35 11.25 -2.55 -12.43
N GLN A 36 12.37 -1.97 -12.05
CA GLN A 36 13.06 -0.95 -12.86
C GLN A 36 13.87 -1.56 -14.02
N ALA A 37 14.18 -2.86 -13.96
CA ALA A 37 15.07 -3.47 -14.93
C ALA A 37 14.39 -4.25 -16.05
N GLU A 38 14.95 -4.09 -17.25
CA GLU A 38 14.54 -4.81 -18.46
C GLU A 38 15.06 -6.27 -18.51
N THR A 39 15.93 -6.68 -17.58
CA THR A 39 16.65 -7.96 -17.67
C THR A 39 16.02 -9.10 -16.86
N GLY A 40 16.00 -10.31 -17.44
CA GLY A 40 15.39 -11.49 -16.81
C GLY A 40 16.12 -12.01 -15.56
N HIS A 41 17.41 -11.72 -15.39
CA HIS A 41 18.20 -12.21 -14.24
C HIS A 41 17.77 -11.55 -12.93
N GLN A 42 17.44 -10.26 -12.95
CA GLN A 42 17.02 -9.54 -11.75
C GLN A 42 15.63 -10.00 -11.28
N LYS A 43 14.73 -10.35 -12.22
CA LYS A 43 13.44 -10.97 -11.89
C LYS A 43 13.61 -12.29 -11.17
N THR A 44 14.52 -13.16 -11.64
CA THR A 44 14.78 -14.44 -10.96
C THR A 44 15.38 -14.28 -9.58
N ASP A 45 16.25 -13.27 -9.38
CA ASP A 45 16.83 -13.01 -8.07
C ASP A 45 15.79 -12.43 -7.10
N SER A 46 14.95 -11.51 -7.55
CA SER A 46 13.82 -10.98 -6.78
C SER A 46 12.90 -12.10 -6.27
N THR A 47 12.47 -13.01 -7.15
CA THR A 47 11.64 -14.16 -6.74
C THR A 47 12.36 -15.02 -5.70
N ARG A 48 13.67 -15.25 -5.86
CA ARG A 48 14.47 -16.01 -4.89
C ARG A 48 14.48 -15.33 -3.52
N GLN A 49 14.70 -14.01 -3.46
CA GLN A 49 14.72 -13.27 -2.19
C GLN A 49 13.36 -13.28 -1.50
N ILE A 50 12.27 -13.13 -2.24
CA ILE A 50 10.90 -13.23 -1.70
C ILE A 50 10.68 -14.61 -1.06
N LEU A 51 11.04 -15.70 -1.74
CA LEU A 51 10.89 -17.06 -1.20
C LEU A 51 11.73 -17.29 0.07
N ILE A 52 12.94 -16.72 0.14
CA ILE A 52 13.78 -16.75 1.33
C ILE A 52 13.07 -16.03 2.48
N PHE A 53 12.61 -14.79 2.25
CA PHE A 53 11.88 -14.02 3.25
C PHE A 53 10.62 -14.75 3.73
N GLU A 54 9.79 -15.29 2.84
CA GLU A 54 8.58 -16.03 3.22
C GLU A 54 8.90 -17.24 4.10
N THR A 55 9.99 -17.96 3.77
CA THR A 55 10.45 -19.11 4.55
C THR A 55 10.88 -18.67 5.95
N VAL A 56 11.67 -17.60 6.04
CA VAL A 56 12.13 -17.04 7.32
C VAL A 56 10.95 -16.52 8.14
N LEU A 57 10.02 -15.79 7.54
CA LEU A 57 8.82 -15.28 8.21
C LEU A 57 7.97 -16.42 8.78
N ARG A 58 7.81 -17.52 8.04
CA ARG A 58 7.07 -18.70 8.52
C ARG A 58 7.77 -19.36 9.70
N LEU A 59 9.08 -19.54 9.62
CA LEU A 59 9.89 -20.10 10.71
C LEU A 59 9.83 -19.20 11.95
N PHE A 60 9.98 -17.89 11.76
CA PHE A 60 9.89 -16.89 12.82
C PHE A 60 8.52 -16.93 13.50
N ASN A 61 7.41 -16.92 12.75
CA ASN A 61 6.06 -16.99 13.30
C ASN A 61 5.79 -18.29 14.06
N THR A 62 6.44 -19.39 13.66
CA THR A 62 6.32 -20.69 14.33
C THR A 62 7.11 -20.71 15.64
N ALA A 63 8.35 -20.21 15.61
CA ALA A 63 9.23 -20.16 16.78
C ALA A 63 8.78 -19.12 17.82
N HIS A 64 8.26 -17.98 17.36
CA HIS A 64 7.94 -16.80 18.17
C HIS A 64 6.47 -16.41 18.06
N SER A 65 5.56 -17.38 18.21
CA SER A 65 4.12 -17.17 18.01
C SER A 65 3.47 -16.11 18.92
N LYS A 66 4.13 -15.76 20.03
CA LYS A 66 3.69 -14.72 20.98
C LYS A 66 4.29 -13.34 20.70
N TYR A 67 5.26 -13.26 19.80
CA TYR A 67 5.92 -12.00 19.47
C TYR A 67 4.98 -11.10 18.68
N ILE A 68 4.83 -9.86 19.15
CA ILE A 68 4.08 -8.82 18.47
C ILE A 68 5.08 -8.04 17.63
N LYS A 69 4.87 -8.05 16.31
CA LYS A 69 5.73 -7.33 15.37
C LYS A 69 5.67 -5.82 15.62
N THR A 70 6.83 -5.17 15.50
CA THR A 70 6.97 -3.72 15.58
C THR A 70 6.25 -3.03 14.42
N LYS A 71 5.96 -1.73 14.55
CA LYS A 71 5.25 -0.99 13.50
C LYS A 71 6.11 -0.87 12.24
N GLU A 72 7.40 -0.68 12.42
CA GLU A 72 8.44 -0.54 11.40
C GLU A 72 8.59 -1.83 10.58
N LEU A 73 8.58 -2.99 11.25
CA LEU A 73 8.59 -4.28 10.58
C LEU A 73 7.30 -4.51 9.78
N LEU A 74 6.15 -4.17 10.36
CA LEU A 74 4.85 -4.30 9.68
C LEU A 74 4.75 -3.37 8.47
N PHE A 75 5.26 -2.14 8.55
CA PHE A 75 5.29 -1.20 7.44
C PHE A 75 6.12 -1.74 6.27
N ASN A 76 7.33 -2.24 6.53
CA ASN A 76 8.17 -2.85 5.49
C ASN A 76 7.52 -4.09 4.85
N ILE A 77 6.80 -4.90 5.63
CA ILE A 77 6.02 -6.03 5.10
C ILE A 77 4.93 -5.53 4.15
N LYS A 78 4.19 -4.47 4.53
CA LYS A 78 3.15 -3.86 3.69
C LYS A 78 3.71 -3.34 2.37
N ILE A 79 4.89 -2.73 2.38
CA ILE A 79 5.57 -2.26 1.16
C ILE A 79 5.88 -3.44 0.24
N LEU A 80 6.54 -4.48 0.76
CA LEU A 80 6.86 -5.66 -0.04
C LEU A 80 5.59 -6.32 -0.59
N GLU A 81 4.56 -6.47 0.24
CA GLU A 81 3.27 -7.04 -0.14
C GLU A 81 2.64 -6.25 -1.29
N LEU A 82 2.56 -4.91 -1.19
CA LEU A 82 2.03 -4.07 -2.25
C LEU A 82 2.83 -4.24 -3.55
N LEU A 83 4.17 -4.21 -3.48
CA LEU A 83 5.05 -4.37 -4.64
C LEU A 83 4.87 -5.74 -5.30
N VAL A 84 4.72 -6.81 -4.52
CA VAL A 84 4.45 -8.15 -5.04
C VAL A 84 3.08 -8.21 -5.70
N LEU A 85 2.04 -7.65 -5.06
CA LEU A 85 0.66 -7.73 -5.56
C LEU A 85 0.40 -6.89 -6.81
N VAL A 86 0.96 -5.69 -6.90
CA VAL A 86 0.83 -4.81 -8.09
C VAL A 86 1.38 -5.48 -9.35
N THR A 87 2.29 -6.43 -9.17
CA THR A 87 3.10 -7.01 -10.25
C THR A 87 2.83 -8.49 -10.45
N ALA A 88 2.13 -9.12 -9.52
CA ALA A 88 1.55 -10.45 -9.66
C ALA A 88 0.39 -10.39 -10.64
N GLY A 89 0.68 -10.56 -11.94
CA GLY A 89 -0.32 -10.55 -13.00
C GLY A 89 -1.34 -11.71 -12.94
N SER A 90 -1.17 -12.67 -12.02
CA SER A 90 -2.10 -13.80 -11.81
C SER A 90 -2.12 -14.23 -10.34
N ALA A 91 -3.31 -14.61 -9.85
CA ALA A 91 -3.51 -15.17 -8.52
C ALA A 91 -2.88 -16.57 -8.33
N GLU A 92 -2.39 -17.19 -9.41
CA GLU A 92 -1.74 -18.52 -9.39
C GLU A 92 -0.45 -18.56 -8.56
N ASP A 93 0.21 -17.42 -8.39
CA ASP A 93 1.48 -17.31 -7.64
C ASP A 93 1.26 -17.15 -6.12
N LEU A 94 0.00 -17.01 -5.66
CA LEU A 94 -0.34 -16.81 -4.26
C LEU A 94 -0.85 -18.08 -3.62
N THR A 95 -0.48 -18.32 -2.36
CA THR A 95 -1.05 -19.45 -1.60
C THR A 95 -2.56 -19.23 -1.37
N GLU A 96 -3.34 -20.30 -1.29
CA GLU A 96 -4.79 -20.20 -1.05
C GLU A 96 -5.18 -19.41 0.21
N SER A 97 -4.37 -19.45 1.27
CA SER A 97 -4.66 -18.66 2.49
C SER A 97 -4.54 -17.16 2.22
N HIS A 98 -3.46 -16.73 1.58
CA HIS A 98 -3.26 -15.32 1.20
C HIS A 98 -4.37 -14.84 0.27
N VAL A 99 -4.78 -15.66 -0.70
CA VAL A 99 -5.92 -15.34 -1.57
C VAL A 99 -7.19 -15.13 -0.77
N ARG A 100 -7.50 -16.01 0.21
CA ARG A 100 -8.69 -15.83 1.06
C ARG A 100 -8.63 -14.54 1.90
N ASP A 101 -7.48 -14.22 2.44
CA ASP A 101 -7.29 -13.02 3.28
C ASP A 101 -7.45 -11.76 2.44
N LEU A 102 -6.88 -11.72 1.23
CA LEU A 102 -7.08 -10.62 0.29
C LEU A 102 -8.55 -10.49 -0.13
N LYS A 103 -9.27 -11.61 -0.38
CA LYS A 103 -10.72 -11.56 -0.74
C LYS A 103 -11.51 -10.91 0.36
N LYS A 104 -11.23 -11.32 1.59
CA LYS A 104 -11.86 -10.75 2.76
C LYS A 104 -11.57 -9.24 2.85
N GLU A 105 -10.30 -8.83 2.74
CA GLU A 105 -9.90 -7.42 2.80
C GLU A 105 -10.57 -6.57 1.69
N ALA A 106 -10.60 -7.07 0.46
CA ALA A 106 -11.26 -6.41 -0.67
C ALA A 106 -12.76 -6.25 -0.44
N SER A 107 -13.43 -7.29 0.10
CA SER A 107 -14.86 -7.24 0.42
C SER A 107 -15.18 -6.23 1.52
N GLU A 108 -14.37 -6.19 2.58
CA GLU A 108 -14.48 -5.23 3.68
C GLU A 108 -14.21 -3.81 3.19
N ASN A 109 -13.21 -3.62 2.34
CA ASN A 109 -12.96 -2.33 1.70
C ASN A 109 -14.16 -1.87 0.87
N ARG A 110 -14.74 -2.75 0.06
CA ARG A 110 -15.92 -2.40 -0.73
C ARG A 110 -17.07 -1.95 0.15
N THR A 111 -17.38 -2.66 1.24
CA THR A 111 -18.40 -2.23 2.20
C THR A 111 -18.10 -0.84 2.78
N ARG A 112 -16.84 -0.57 3.13
CA ARG A 112 -16.40 0.76 3.60
C ARG A 112 -16.60 1.85 2.54
N ARG A 113 -16.25 1.58 1.28
CA ARG A 113 -16.43 2.52 0.17
C ARG A 113 -17.91 2.81 -0.12
N GLN A 114 -18.75 1.78 -0.09
CA GLN A 114 -20.21 1.94 -0.21
C GLN A 114 -20.79 2.79 0.92
N ARG A 115 -20.36 2.57 2.16
CA ARG A 115 -20.77 3.39 3.31
C ARG A 115 -20.36 4.84 3.12
N TRP A 116 -19.08 5.08 2.78
CA TRP A 116 -18.57 6.41 2.50
C TRP A 116 -19.39 7.12 1.41
N ALA A 117 -19.71 6.42 0.32
CA ALA A 117 -20.48 6.98 -0.79
C ALA A 117 -21.91 7.36 -0.37
N LYS A 118 -22.55 6.55 0.48
CA LYS A 118 -23.87 6.86 1.06
C LYS A 118 -23.81 8.09 1.97
N LEU A 119 -22.82 8.16 2.84
CA LEU A 119 -22.64 9.30 3.77
C LEU A 119 -22.39 10.59 3.00
N ARG A 120 -21.54 10.56 1.97
CA ARG A 120 -21.25 11.72 1.11
C ARG A 120 -22.50 12.26 0.43
N ARG A 121 -23.32 11.38 -0.15
CA ARG A 121 -24.62 11.77 -0.75
C ARG A 121 -25.54 12.41 0.29
N ALA A 122 -25.63 11.83 1.49
CA ALA A 122 -26.46 12.35 2.56
C ALA A 122 -26.00 13.74 3.02
N GLN A 123 -24.70 13.98 3.13
CA GLN A 123 -24.11 15.26 3.49
C GLN A 123 -24.50 16.37 2.51
N VAL A 124 -24.51 16.08 1.21
CA VAL A 124 -24.91 17.05 0.16
C VAL A 124 -26.42 17.32 0.17
N GLN A 125 -27.24 16.34 0.57
CA GLN A 125 -28.70 16.46 0.59
C GLN A 125 -29.26 17.14 1.84
N GLN A 126 -28.45 17.47 2.86
CA GLN A 126 -28.96 18.05 4.10
C GLN A 126 -29.61 19.44 3.88
N PRO A 127 -30.94 19.58 4.14
CA PRO A 127 -31.66 20.82 3.95
C PRO A 127 -31.44 21.74 5.16
N GLY A 128 -30.54 22.72 5.02
CA GLY A 128 -30.26 23.68 6.09
C GLY A 128 -28.92 24.41 5.97
N ALA A 129 -27.97 23.86 5.21
CA ALA A 129 -26.82 24.63 4.77
C ALA A 129 -27.32 25.69 3.78
N VAL A 130 -27.15 26.97 4.11
CA VAL A 130 -27.48 28.09 3.23
C VAL A 130 -26.84 27.81 1.86
N PRO A 131 -27.60 27.84 0.75
CA PRO A 131 -27.04 27.65 -0.58
C PRO A 131 -26.27 28.90 -0.95
N THR A 132 -25.07 29.06 -0.41
CA THR A 132 -24.03 29.67 -1.21
C THR A 132 -23.85 28.73 -2.40
N PRO A 133 -23.87 29.23 -3.64
CA PRO A 133 -23.44 28.45 -4.80
C PRO A 133 -21.92 28.26 -4.67
N SER A 134 -21.50 27.44 -3.70
CA SER A 134 -20.13 27.00 -3.55
C SER A 134 -19.88 25.99 -4.68
N GLN A 135 -18.69 26.06 -5.27
CA GLN A 135 -18.25 25.18 -6.36
C GLN A 135 -18.53 23.70 -6.05
N ASN A 136 -18.52 23.32 -4.76
CA ASN A 136 -18.79 21.99 -4.23
C ASN A 136 -20.16 21.41 -4.66
N SER A 137 -21.21 22.23 -4.79
CA SER A 137 -22.54 21.73 -5.19
C SER A 137 -22.57 21.32 -6.67
N LEU A 138 -21.98 22.12 -7.55
CA LEU A 138 -21.89 21.81 -8.98
C LEU A 138 -20.98 20.60 -9.22
N THR A 139 -19.83 20.55 -8.55
CA THR A 139 -18.90 19.42 -8.60
C THR A 139 -19.60 18.12 -8.26
N HIS A 140 -20.39 18.08 -7.17
CA HIS A 140 -21.13 16.88 -6.80
C HIS A 140 -22.22 16.48 -7.81
N ILE A 141 -22.94 17.44 -8.40
CA ILE A 141 -23.91 17.14 -9.46
C ILE A 141 -23.22 16.46 -10.64
N ILE A 142 -22.05 16.98 -11.05
CA ILE A 142 -21.24 16.40 -12.13
C ILE A 142 -20.78 15.00 -11.73
N GLU A 143 -20.31 14.77 -10.50
CA GLU A 143 -19.93 13.45 -10.01
C GLU A 143 -21.10 12.45 -10.10
N CYS A 144 -22.28 12.82 -9.61
CA CYS A 144 -23.48 11.98 -9.70
C CYS A 144 -23.87 11.65 -11.15
N GLN A 145 -23.75 12.62 -12.06
CA GLN A 145 -24.02 12.39 -13.48
C GLN A 145 -23.02 11.39 -14.08
N ILE A 146 -21.72 11.57 -13.79
CA ILE A 146 -20.67 10.65 -14.23
C ILE A 146 -20.97 9.24 -13.70
N TYR A 147 -21.17 9.05 -12.39
CA TYR A 147 -21.45 7.73 -11.83
C TYR A 147 -22.71 7.10 -12.43
N GLY A 148 -23.79 7.86 -12.56
CA GLY A 148 -25.04 7.40 -13.17
C GLY A 148 -24.83 6.89 -14.59
N SER A 149 -24.02 7.58 -15.40
CA SER A 149 -23.76 7.18 -16.79
C SER A 149 -23.01 5.85 -16.95
N TRP A 150 -22.27 5.41 -15.92
CA TRP A 150 -21.51 4.14 -15.95
C TRP A 150 -22.20 3.01 -15.16
N ASP A 151 -22.98 3.33 -14.14
CA ASP A 151 -23.62 2.34 -13.26
C ASP A 151 -25.05 1.95 -13.71
N SER A 152 -25.64 2.63 -14.70
CA SER A 152 -27.05 2.41 -15.14
C SER A 152 -27.35 1.07 -15.83
N GLN A 153 -26.34 0.24 -16.09
CA GLN A 153 -26.57 -1.10 -16.65
C GLN A 153 -26.75 -2.11 -15.53
N GLU A 154 -27.98 -2.25 -15.00
CA GLU A 154 -28.34 -3.41 -14.16
C GLU A 154 -28.32 -4.67 -15.03
N PRO A 155 -27.41 -5.64 -14.80
CA PRO A 155 -27.51 -6.92 -15.45
C PRO A 155 -28.56 -7.77 -14.71
N GLN A 156 -29.43 -8.39 -15.51
CA GLN A 156 -30.42 -9.34 -15.03
C GLN A 156 -29.72 -10.62 -14.55
N GLY A 157 -29.58 -10.81 -13.23
CA GLY A 157 -29.44 -12.12 -12.62
C GLY A 157 -28.10 -12.86 -12.81
N GLY A 158 -26.97 -12.17 -12.74
CA GLY A 158 -25.64 -12.79 -12.76
C GLY A 158 -25.20 -13.33 -11.39
N VAL A 159 -24.59 -14.53 -11.37
CA VAL A 159 -23.86 -15.05 -10.19
C VAL A 159 -22.67 -14.12 -9.92
N LEU A 160 -22.51 -13.66 -8.67
CA LEU A 160 -21.36 -12.88 -8.23
C LEU A 160 -20.08 -13.72 -8.39
N HIS A 161 -19.32 -13.48 -9.47
CA HIS A 161 -17.95 -13.94 -9.53
C HIS A 161 -17.10 -13.01 -8.66
N ASP A 162 -16.76 -13.50 -7.47
CA ASP A 162 -15.93 -12.81 -6.48
C ASP A 162 -14.45 -12.96 -6.83
N ASP A 163 -14.08 -12.43 -8.00
CA ASP A 163 -12.69 -12.38 -8.47
C ASP A 163 -12.13 -10.95 -8.34
N LEU A 164 -12.28 -10.38 -7.15
CA LEU A 164 -11.63 -9.11 -6.77
C LEU A 164 -10.12 -9.27 -6.54
N MET A 165 -9.57 -10.46 -6.79
CA MET A 165 -8.17 -10.82 -6.56
C MET A 165 -7.25 -10.22 -7.59
N GLY A 166 -6.20 -9.56 -7.10
CA GLY A 166 -5.24 -8.87 -7.95
C GLY A 166 -5.79 -7.59 -8.60
N THR A 167 -7.04 -7.22 -8.32
CA THR A 167 -7.58 -5.96 -8.85
C THR A 167 -6.93 -4.77 -8.15
N LEU A 168 -6.62 -3.74 -8.91
CA LEU A 168 -6.09 -2.48 -8.38
C LEU A 168 -7.03 -1.88 -7.33
N PHE A 169 -8.34 -2.11 -7.43
CA PHE A 169 -9.31 -1.73 -6.41
C PHE A 169 -9.02 -2.38 -5.04
N GLY A 170 -8.63 -3.66 -5.03
CA GLY A 170 -8.27 -4.38 -3.80
C GLY A 170 -6.96 -3.89 -3.18
N LEU A 171 -6.06 -3.31 -3.98
CA LEU A 171 -4.74 -2.82 -3.52
C LEU A 171 -4.77 -1.36 -3.06
N LEU A 172 -5.74 -0.58 -3.53
CA LEU A 172 -5.89 0.82 -3.19
C LEU A 172 -5.93 1.10 -1.66
N PRO A 173 -6.59 0.28 -0.81
CA PRO A 173 -6.53 0.45 0.64
C PRO A 173 -5.12 0.34 1.19
N ARG A 174 -4.34 -0.66 0.76
CA ARG A 174 -2.96 -0.85 1.21
C ARG A 174 -2.09 0.34 0.81
N PHE A 175 -2.28 0.89 -0.40
CA PHE A 175 -1.62 2.13 -0.81
C PHE A 175 -1.99 3.32 0.11
N MET A 176 -3.27 3.46 0.48
CA MET A 176 -3.73 4.53 1.37
C MET A 176 -3.19 4.37 2.80
N GLU A 177 -3.08 3.14 3.29
CA GLU A 177 -2.47 2.84 4.59
C GLU A 177 -0.99 3.22 4.62
N ILE A 178 -0.22 2.80 3.61
CA ILE A 178 1.20 3.15 3.48
C ILE A 178 1.34 4.68 3.39
N SER A 179 0.46 5.34 2.66
CA SER A 179 0.44 6.81 2.55
C SER A 179 0.16 7.49 3.89
N ALA A 180 -0.80 6.98 4.68
CA ALA A 180 -1.13 7.49 6.01
C ALA A 180 0.04 7.34 6.99
N GLU A 181 0.69 6.19 6.99
CA GLU A 181 1.88 5.94 7.80
C GLU A 181 3.04 6.85 7.35
N MET A 182 3.26 7.02 6.05
CA MET A 182 4.29 7.92 5.52
C MET A 182 4.04 9.38 5.88
N ALA A 183 2.78 9.82 5.88
CA ALA A 183 2.44 11.20 6.23
C ALA A 183 2.83 11.55 7.68
N SER A 184 2.83 10.55 8.56
CA SER A 184 3.31 10.72 9.95
C SER A 184 4.84 10.89 10.05
N ILE A 185 5.59 10.51 9.02
CA ILE A 185 7.07 10.51 8.99
C ILE A 185 7.60 11.69 8.19
N ALA A 186 7.15 11.87 6.94
CA ALA A 186 7.64 12.92 6.03
C ALA A 186 6.72 14.15 5.93
N GLY A 187 5.62 14.16 6.67
CA GLY A 187 4.68 15.27 6.69
C GLY A 187 3.55 15.14 5.67
N GLU A 188 2.86 16.25 5.44
CA GLU A 188 1.58 16.26 4.75
C GLU A 188 1.62 15.71 3.30
N PRO A 189 0.54 15.01 2.88
CA PRO A 189 0.40 14.60 1.48
C PRO A 189 0.39 15.80 0.53
N ASN A 190 1.25 15.76 -0.48
CA ASN A 190 1.41 16.83 -1.46
C ASN A 190 0.63 16.55 -2.77
N ALA A 191 0.70 17.49 -3.71
CA ALA A 191 0.04 17.36 -5.01
C ALA A 191 0.56 16.18 -5.86
N GLY A 192 1.82 15.77 -5.68
CA GLY A 192 2.39 14.60 -6.34
C GLY A 192 1.69 13.32 -5.88
N TRP A 193 1.62 13.12 -4.57
CA TRP A 193 0.87 12.01 -3.97
C TRP A 193 -0.59 11.99 -4.42
N ALA A 194 -1.28 13.13 -4.37
CA ALA A 194 -2.69 13.22 -4.74
C ALA A 194 -2.94 12.80 -6.20
N ARG A 195 -2.00 13.10 -7.11
CA ARG A 195 -2.07 12.63 -8.50
C ARG A 195 -1.91 11.13 -8.61
N ILE A 196 -0.93 10.54 -7.93
CA ILE A 196 -0.70 9.09 -7.94
C ILE A 196 -1.92 8.36 -7.36
N ALA A 197 -2.44 8.83 -6.23
CA ALA A 197 -3.63 8.28 -5.61
C ALA A 197 -4.87 8.35 -6.52
N SER A 198 -5.06 9.48 -7.22
CA SER A 198 -6.18 9.67 -8.15
C SER A 198 -6.01 8.86 -9.44
N GLU A 199 -4.79 8.70 -9.92
CA GLU A 199 -4.48 7.82 -11.05
C GLU A 199 -4.68 6.36 -10.69
N PHE A 200 -4.33 5.95 -9.46
CA PHE A 200 -4.64 4.61 -8.94
C PHE A 200 -6.15 4.34 -8.98
N MET A 201 -6.97 5.30 -8.52
CA MET A 201 -8.43 5.20 -8.61
C MET A 201 -8.92 5.10 -10.06
N LEU A 202 -8.32 5.87 -10.98
CA LEU A 202 -8.63 5.80 -12.41
C LEU A 202 -8.30 4.42 -12.98
N GLN A 203 -7.11 3.87 -12.70
CA GLN A 203 -6.68 2.56 -13.20
C GLN A 203 -7.55 1.43 -12.64
N ALA A 204 -7.85 1.47 -11.34
CA ALA A 204 -8.79 0.56 -10.70
C ALA A 204 -10.17 0.62 -11.35
N SER A 205 -10.64 1.82 -11.68
CA SER A 205 -11.93 2.01 -12.37
C SER A 205 -11.91 1.46 -13.79
N LEU A 206 -10.83 1.69 -14.56
CA LEU A 206 -10.68 1.14 -15.91
C LEU A 206 -10.67 -0.38 -15.90
N GLU A 207 -9.94 -0.99 -14.98
CA GLU A 207 -9.89 -2.44 -14.81
C GLU A 207 -11.29 -3.01 -14.50
N CYS A 208 -12.00 -2.40 -13.55
CA CYS A 208 -13.32 -2.85 -13.13
C CYS A 208 -14.37 -2.69 -14.23
N LEU A 209 -14.38 -1.56 -14.94
CA LEU A 209 -15.31 -1.30 -16.04
C LEU A 209 -15.07 -2.26 -17.21
N ARG A 210 -13.80 -2.52 -17.56
CA ARG A 210 -13.45 -3.50 -18.61
C ARG A 210 -13.89 -4.92 -18.26
N SER A 211 -13.63 -5.34 -17.01
CA SER A 211 -14.05 -6.64 -16.52
C SER A 211 -15.58 -6.80 -16.59
N LYS A 212 -16.32 -5.75 -16.19
CA LYS A 212 -17.80 -5.70 -16.32
C LYS A 212 -18.26 -5.83 -17.77
N MET A 213 -17.64 -5.12 -18.70
CA MET A 213 -18.02 -5.16 -20.12
C MET A 213 -17.69 -6.51 -20.78
N LEU A 214 -16.58 -7.13 -20.42
CA LEU A 214 -16.17 -8.43 -20.97
C LEU A 214 -17.02 -9.59 -20.43
N THR A 215 -17.32 -9.58 -19.13
CA THR A 215 -18.04 -10.68 -18.46
C THR A 215 -19.55 -10.50 -18.46
N GLY A 216 -20.04 -9.28 -18.68
CA GLY A 216 -21.45 -8.91 -18.50
C GLY A 216 -21.94 -9.03 -17.04
N THR A 217 -21.03 -9.21 -16.07
CA THR A 217 -21.38 -9.36 -14.66
C THR A 217 -21.23 -8.02 -13.91
N SER A 218 -22.20 -7.67 -13.06
CA SER A 218 -22.11 -6.48 -12.19
C SER A 218 -21.38 -6.73 -10.87
N GLY A 219 -20.69 -7.87 -10.74
CA GLY A 219 -20.10 -8.28 -9.46
C GLY A 219 -18.99 -7.36 -8.96
N GLY A 220 -18.25 -6.71 -9.86
CA GLY A 220 -17.13 -5.83 -9.53
C GLY A 220 -17.53 -4.48 -8.93
N PRO A 221 -16.57 -3.73 -8.36
CA PRO A 221 -16.84 -2.47 -7.71
C PRO A 221 -17.30 -1.40 -8.72
N SER A 222 -18.14 -0.47 -8.28
CA SER A 222 -18.60 0.65 -9.13
C SER A 222 -17.53 1.72 -9.32
N LEU A 223 -17.73 2.59 -10.31
CA LEU A 223 -16.86 3.77 -10.50
C LEU A 223 -16.88 4.65 -9.25
N GLU A 224 -18.05 4.81 -8.64
CA GLU A 224 -18.19 5.55 -7.38
C GLU A 224 -17.40 4.90 -6.24
N GLU A 225 -17.46 3.57 -6.09
CA GLU A 225 -16.71 2.86 -5.05
C GLU A 225 -15.19 3.04 -5.22
N CYS A 226 -14.69 3.08 -6.46
CA CYS A 226 -13.27 3.32 -6.74
C CYS A 226 -12.82 4.73 -6.32
N PHE A 227 -13.67 5.74 -6.54
CA PHE A 227 -13.41 7.14 -6.19
C PHE A 227 -13.93 7.54 -4.79
N ALA A 228 -14.38 6.57 -3.99
CA ALA A 228 -14.97 6.78 -2.68
C ALA A 228 -13.93 7.04 -1.57
N TRP A 229 -13.04 8.00 -1.80
CA TRP A 229 -11.94 8.36 -0.90
C TRP A 229 -11.93 9.86 -0.65
N GLY A 230 -11.76 10.23 0.61
CA GLY A 230 -11.86 11.62 1.02
C GLY A 230 -12.32 11.77 2.46
N PHE A 231 -12.46 13.02 2.88
CA PHE A 231 -12.87 13.36 4.23
C PHE A 231 -14.40 13.50 4.32
N ILE A 232 -15.01 12.80 5.28
CA ILE A 232 -16.41 12.97 5.66
C ILE A 232 -16.43 13.15 7.17
N ASN A 233 -17.08 14.22 7.63
CA ASN A 233 -17.33 14.37 9.06
C ASN A 233 -18.43 13.37 9.46
N ASP A 234 -18.06 12.44 10.33
CA ASP A 234 -18.87 11.28 10.69
C ASP A 234 -19.09 11.22 12.20
N ASP A 235 -19.36 12.37 12.81
CA ASP A 235 -19.59 12.52 14.26
C ASP A 235 -20.73 11.62 14.78
N ASP A 236 -21.65 11.20 13.90
CA ASP A 236 -22.81 10.36 14.25
C ASP A 236 -22.54 8.85 14.27
N ASP A 237 -21.40 8.37 13.79
CA ASP A 237 -21.23 6.94 13.45
C ASP A 237 -20.28 6.16 14.38
N ARG A 238 -20.07 6.69 15.59
CA ARG A 238 -19.36 6.00 16.70
C ARG A 238 -20.07 4.73 17.19
N SER A 239 -21.15 4.30 16.55
CA SER A 239 -22.00 3.18 16.98
C SER A 239 -21.51 1.80 16.54
N ASN A 240 -20.52 1.72 15.65
CA ASN A 240 -20.04 0.44 15.13
C ASN A 240 -18.93 -0.17 16.02
N ASN A 241 -19.33 -0.70 17.18
CA ASN A 241 -18.44 -1.26 18.22
C ASN A 241 -17.69 -2.57 17.85
N ASP A 242 -17.91 -3.13 16.66
CA ASP A 242 -17.33 -4.43 16.27
C ASP A 242 -15.94 -4.34 15.59
N ILE A 243 -15.42 -3.13 15.35
CA ILE A 243 -14.12 -2.95 14.70
C ILE A 243 -13.02 -2.87 15.76
N SER A 244 -11.92 -3.63 15.57
CA SER A 244 -10.77 -3.58 16.49
C SER A 244 -10.18 -2.16 16.60
N GLN A 245 -9.68 -1.79 17.77
CA GLN A 245 -9.08 -0.46 17.99
C GLN A 245 -8.02 -0.10 16.94
N ARG A 246 -7.16 -1.07 16.59
CA ARG A 246 -6.11 -0.88 15.57
C ARG A 246 -6.68 -0.49 14.21
N GLN A 247 -7.80 -1.09 13.83
CA GLN A 247 -8.46 -0.78 12.56
C GLN A 247 -9.13 0.59 12.61
N GLN A 248 -9.68 1.00 13.77
CA GLN A 248 -10.21 2.35 13.97
C GLN A 248 -9.10 3.40 13.87
N ASP A 249 -7.97 3.17 14.53
CA ASP A 249 -6.81 4.08 14.49
C ASP A 249 -6.29 4.26 13.06
N LEU A 250 -6.26 3.18 12.28
CA LEU A 250 -5.85 3.19 10.89
C LEU A 250 -6.84 3.97 10.00
N GLU A 251 -8.14 3.79 10.21
CA GLU A 251 -9.16 4.55 9.49
C GLU A 251 -9.10 6.04 9.81
N ILE A 252 -8.81 6.40 11.07
CA ILE A 252 -8.56 7.79 11.45
C ILE A 252 -7.34 8.31 10.70
N ALA A 253 -6.21 7.60 10.72
CA ALA A 253 -4.99 8.02 10.03
C ALA A 253 -5.22 8.22 8.51
N ILE A 254 -5.99 7.34 7.86
CA ILE A 254 -6.37 7.50 6.46
C ILE A 254 -7.28 8.70 6.24
N LYS A 255 -8.25 8.96 7.12
CA LYS A 255 -9.12 10.15 7.02
C LYS A 255 -8.32 11.44 7.13
N GLU A 256 -7.32 11.47 8.00
CA GLU A 256 -6.45 12.64 8.21
C GLU A 256 -5.63 13.00 6.96
N LEU A 257 -5.33 12.04 6.07
CA LEU A 257 -4.70 12.34 4.76
C LEU A 257 -5.48 13.39 3.95
N PHE A 258 -6.81 13.36 4.05
CA PHE A 258 -7.72 14.16 3.25
C PHE A 258 -8.23 15.39 3.99
N ARG A 259 -7.95 15.50 5.28
CA ARG A 259 -8.53 16.53 6.14
C ARG A 259 -7.71 17.81 6.08
N ARG A 260 -8.36 18.96 5.97
CA ARG A 260 -7.69 20.26 5.95
C ARG A 260 -7.03 20.54 7.30
N GLU A 261 -5.74 20.86 7.27
CA GLU A 261 -5.03 21.41 8.42
C GLU A 261 -5.60 22.78 8.80
N SER A 262 -5.73 23.00 10.09
CA SER A 262 -6.09 24.30 10.62
C SER A 262 -4.87 25.19 10.78
N GLU A 263 -4.98 26.44 10.36
CA GLU A 263 -3.96 27.48 10.61
C GLU A 263 -3.87 27.84 12.10
N TYR A 264 -4.91 27.49 12.88
CA TYR A 264 -4.98 27.74 14.32
C TYR A 264 -4.99 26.42 15.08
N ALA A 265 -4.07 26.28 16.04
CA ALA A 265 -3.89 25.07 16.84
C ALA A 265 -5.16 24.59 17.57
N ASP A 266 -6.12 25.48 17.82
CA ASP A 266 -7.35 25.19 18.57
C ASP A 266 -8.58 24.97 17.66
N GLU A 267 -8.47 25.16 16.34
CA GLU A 267 -9.59 25.00 15.42
C GLU A 267 -9.51 23.64 14.71
N ILE A 268 -10.52 22.80 14.91
CA ILE A 268 -10.64 21.50 14.25
C ILE A 268 -11.47 21.75 12.99
N LEU A 269 -10.80 22.00 11.86
CA LEU A 269 -11.49 22.11 10.58
C LEU A 269 -12.06 20.74 10.18
N GLN A 270 -13.35 20.71 9.86
CA GLN A 270 -14.09 19.53 9.43
C GLN A 270 -14.31 19.56 7.91
N GLU A 271 -13.26 19.94 7.18
CA GLU A 271 -13.29 20.15 5.74
C GLU A 271 -12.25 19.26 5.04
N GLU A 272 -12.58 18.85 3.82
CA GLU A 272 -11.65 18.15 2.92
C GLU A 272 -10.63 19.15 2.34
N LYS A 273 -9.37 18.71 2.13
CA LYS A 273 -8.33 19.51 1.47
C LYS A 273 -8.77 19.86 0.04
N PRO A 274 -8.88 21.16 -0.33
CA PRO A 274 -9.29 21.54 -1.68
C PRO A 274 -8.40 20.96 -2.78
N MET A 275 -7.08 20.90 -2.56
CA MET A 275 -6.13 20.28 -3.48
C MET A 275 -6.47 18.81 -3.79
N TRP A 276 -6.85 18.04 -2.77
CA TRP A 276 -7.27 16.65 -2.94
C TRP A 276 -8.55 16.57 -3.76
N THR A 277 -9.56 17.35 -3.38
CA THR A 277 -10.86 17.39 -4.07
C THR A 277 -10.70 17.74 -5.55
N ASP A 278 -9.88 18.75 -5.87
CA ASP A 278 -9.65 19.23 -7.23
C ASP A 278 -8.95 18.18 -8.10
N ILE A 279 -7.86 17.57 -7.59
CA ILE A 279 -7.12 16.54 -8.34
C ILE A 279 -7.98 15.30 -8.52
N ARG A 280 -8.66 14.82 -7.46
CA ARG A 280 -9.57 13.68 -7.56
C ARG A 280 -10.67 13.93 -8.59
N HIS A 281 -11.24 15.13 -8.59
CA HIS A 281 -12.27 15.51 -9.56
C HIS A 281 -11.72 15.60 -10.99
N GLN A 282 -10.49 16.09 -11.19
CA GLN A 282 -9.84 16.11 -12.49
C GLN A 282 -9.79 14.70 -13.11
N TYR A 283 -9.32 13.70 -12.35
CA TYR A 283 -9.27 12.31 -12.83
C TYR A 283 -10.66 11.71 -13.01
N LEU A 284 -11.61 12.00 -12.13
CA LEU A 284 -13.00 11.52 -12.28
C LEU A 284 -13.69 12.12 -13.51
N SER A 285 -13.42 13.39 -13.83
CA SER A 285 -13.99 14.08 -14.99
C SER A 285 -13.62 13.43 -16.33
N GLU A 286 -12.54 12.64 -16.35
CA GLU A 286 -12.18 11.81 -17.50
C GLU A 286 -13.24 10.75 -17.81
N PHE A 287 -14.09 10.36 -16.85
CA PHE A 287 -15.20 9.45 -17.12
C PHE A 287 -16.46 10.17 -17.63
N SER A 288 -16.43 11.50 -17.83
CA SER A 288 -17.59 12.21 -18.36
C SER A 288 -17.96 11.73 -19.77
N ILE A 289 -19.21 11.28 -19.90
CA ILE A 289 -19.90 10.89 -21.12
C ILE A 289 -21.33 11.44 -21.06
N SER A 290 -22.00 11.48 -22.21
CA SER A 290 -23.41 11.87 -22.26
C SER A 290 -24.29 10.82 -21.59
N ASP A 291 -25.40 11.23 -20.94
CA ASP A 291 -26.31 10.31 -20.25
C ASP A 291 -26.99 9.32 -21.21
N ASP A 292 -27.08 9.68 -22.49
CA ASP A 292 -27.61 8.85 -23.59
C ASP A 292 -26.51 8.09 -24.35
N ALA A 293 -25.29 8.02 -23.81
CA ALA A 293 -24.18 7.32 -24.44
C ALA A 293 -24.51 5.83 -24.64
N SER A 294 -24.39 5.39 -25.90
CA SER A 294 -24.50 3.96 -26.23
C SER A 294 -23.36 3.14 -25.61
N ALA A 295 -23.54 1.82 -25.48
CA ALA A 295 -22.47 0.92 -25.03
C ALA A 295 -21.19 1.07 -25.88
N ASN A 296 -21.33 1.21 -27.20
CA ASN A 296 -20.19 1.48 -28.09
C ASN A 296 -19.46 2.78 -27.72
N SER A 297 -20.19 3.83 -27.34
CA SER A 297 -19.58 5.09 -26.91
C SER A 297 -18.79 4.94 -25.60
N GLN A 298 -19.29 4.10 -24.69
CA GLN A 298 -18.59 3.75 -23.45
C GLN A 298 -17.30 2.95 -23.75
N ASP A 299 -17.37 1.94 -24.62
CA ASP A 299 -16.20 1.16 -25.07
C ASP A 299 -15.11 2.08 -25.65
N TRP A 300 -15.48 2.93 -26.61
CA TRP A 300 -14.56 3.89 -27.22
C TRP A 300 -13.95 4.85 -26.18
N ARG A 301 -14.72 5.25 -25.16
CA ARG A 301 -14.20 6.10 -24.08
C ARG A 301 -13.17 5.35 -23.25
N LEU A 302 -13.43 4.09 -22.89
CA LEU A 302 -12.49 3.25 -22.14
C LEU A 302 -11.20 2.99 -22.93
N GLU A 303 -11.30 2.66 -24.22
CA GLU A 303 -10.14 2.48 -25.10
C GLU A 303 -9.27 3.75 -25.13
N ARG A 304 -9.90 4.92 -25.31
CA ARG A 304 -9.19 6.20 -25.28
C ARG A 304 -8.54 6.49 -23.93
N LEU A 305 -9.21 6.16 -22.83
CA LEU A 305 -8.65 6.36 -21.49
C LEU A 305 -7.46 5.46 -21.24
N THR A 306 -7.51 4.19 -21.62
CA THR A 306 -6.34 3.32 -21.48
C THR A 306 -5.19 3.72 -22.38
N ALA A 307 -5.47 4.22 -23.59
CA ALA A 307 -4.42 4.77 -24.43
C ALA A 307 -3.79 6.04 -23.83
N LYS A 308 -4.59 6.84 -23.10
CA LYS A 308 -4.13 8.07 -22.43
C LYS A 308 -3.42 7.81 -21.11
N TYR A 309 -3.82 6.77 -20.38
CA TYR A 309 -3.27 6.36 -19.09
C TYR A 309 -2.84 4.89 -19.19
N PRO A 310 -1.69 4.60 -19.82
CA PRO A 310 -1.20 3.24 -19.92
C PRO A 310 -0.94 2.64 -18.53
N PRO A 311 -1.36 1.39 -18.25
CA PRO A 311 -1.09 0.76 -16.96
C PRO A 311 0.39 0.63 -16.62
N ALA A 312 1.26 0.49 -17.62
CA ALA A 312 2.71 0.42 -17.44
C ALA A 312 3.27 1.74 -16.87
N ASP A 313 2.92 2.88 -17.47
CA ASP A 313 3.36 4.20 -17.02
C ASP A 313 2.90 4.50 -15.58
N PHE A 314 1.67 4.08 -15.24
CA PHE A 314 1.17 4.17 -13.87
C PHE A 314 1.98 3.28 -12.91
N GLN A 315 2.25 2.03 -13.32
CA GLN A 315 3.03 1.10 -12.50
C GLN A 315 4.43 1.65 -12.23
N ASP A 316 5.12 2.20 -13.23
CA ASP A 316 6.44 2.81 -13.05
C ASP A 316 6.38 3.98 -12.07
N THR A 317 5.40 4.88 -12.25
CA THR A 317 5.17 6.02 -11.34
C THR A 317 4.88 5.57 -9.90
N LEU A 318 4.10 4.50 -9.74
CA LEU A 318 3.78 3.93 -8.43
C LEU A 318 5.02 3.30 -7.79
N VAL A 319 5.83 2.56 -8.55
CA VAL A 319 7.06 1.94 -8.05
C VAL A 319 8.05 3.00 -7.59
N ASP A 320 8.27 4.06 -8.38
CA ASP A 320 9.15 5.18 -8.00
C ASP A 320 8.69 5.86 -6.71
N TYR A 321 7.37 6.04 -6.55
CA TYR A 321 6.81 6.59 -5.33
C TYR A 321 7.03 5.66 -4.12
N ILE A 322 6.77 4.36 -4.27
CA ILE A 322 6.95 3.39 -3.19
C ILE A 322 8.43 3.23 -2.81
N GLU A 323 9.35 3.31 -3.78
CA GLU A 323 10.78 3.36 -3.50
C GLU A 323 11.14 4.58 -2.65
N SER A 324 10.69 5.77 -3.04
CA SER A 324 10.94 6.99 -2.26
C SER A 324 10.35 6.90 -0.85
N VAL A 325 9.14 6.35 -0.70
CA VAL A 325 8.51 6.08 0.61
C VAL A 325 9.38 5.15 1.45
N TRP A 326 9.87 4.07 0.85
CA TRP A 326 10.72 3.09 1.52
C TRP A 326 12.09 3.67 1.94
N GLU A 327 12.71 4.47 1.07
CA GLU A 327 13.96 5.18 1.35
C GLU A 327 13.81 6.17 2.50
N ASN A 328 12.75 7.00 2.48
CA ASN A 328 12.48 7.96 3.55
C ASN A 328 12.20 7.26 4.89
N HIS A 329 11.51 6.11 4.86
CA HIS A 329 11.32 5.30 6.06
C HIS A 329 12.66 4.77 6.59
N ASN A 330 13.53 4.26 5.73
CA ASN A 330 14.86 3.79 6.11
C ASN A 330 15.76 4.93 6.63
N GLU A 331 15.60 6.15 6.13
CA GLU A 331 16.30 7.33 6.65
C GLU A 331 15.80 7.69 8.07
N ALA A 332 14.49 7.62 8.30
CA ALA A 332 13.88 7.97 9.58
C ALA A 332 14.14 6.93 10.69
N PHE A 333 14.11 5.63 10.36
CA PHE A 333 14.19 4.54 11.34
C PHE A 333 15.51 3.76 11.30
N GLY A 334 16.39 4.07 10.36
CA GLY A 334 17.64 3.34 10.13
C GLY A 334 17.45 2.07 9.28
N LEU A 335 18.58 1.45 8.94
CA LEU A 335 18.60 0.19 8.21
C LEU A 335 18.67 -0.99 9.17
N PRO A 336 18.23 -2.20 8.77
CA PRO A 336 18.46 -3.38 9.58
C PRO A 336 19.95 -3.56 9.88
N ILE A 337 20.29 -3.93 11.11
CA ILE A 337 21.70 -4.01 11.59
C ILE A 337 22.59 -4.84 10.66
N LEU A 338 22.08 -5.96 10.13
CA LEU A 338 22.85 -6.80 9.22
C LEU A 338 23.16 -6.11 7.88
N VAL A 339 22.29 -5.21 7.42
CA VAL A 339 22.54 -4.37 6.25
C VAL A 339 23.61 -3.31 6.57
N GLU A 340 23.54 -2.68 7.74
CA GLU A 340 24.58 -1.73 8.17
C GLU A 340 25.96 -2.42 8.23
N ILE A 341 26.03 -3.62 8.81
CA ILE A 341 27.26 -4.43 8.88
C ILE A 341 27.79 -4.75 7.48
N GLU A 342 26.92 -5.09 6.53
CA GLU A 342 27.28 -5.31 5.12
C GLU A 342 27.84 -4.04 4.46
N GLN A 343 27.30 -2.87 4.81
CA GLN A 343 27.79 -1.55 4.39
C GLN A 343 29.09 -1.13 5.10
N GLY A 344 29.50 -1.86 6.14
CA GLY A 344 30.76 -1.65 6.86
C GLY A 344 30.70 -0.61 7.97
N HIS A 345 29.52 -0.36 8.53
CA HIS A 345 29.33 0.55 9.68
C HIS A 345 28.13 0.09 10.53
N ILE A 346 27.94 0.63 11.74
CA ILE A 346 26.70 0.46 12.51
C ILE A 346 26.27 1.83 13.02
N LYS A 347 25.49 2.53 12.20
CA LYS A 347 25.05 3.92 12.47
C LYS A 347 24.16 3.96 13.69
N SER A 348 23.30 2.95 13.85
CA SER A 348 22.44 2.79 15.02
C SER A 348 23.18 2.79 16.37
N LEU A 349 24.48 2.44 16.39
CA LEU A 349 25.33 2.45 17.57
C LEU A 349 26.45 3.50 17.53
N ASN A 350 26.46 4.39 16.51
CA ASN A 350 27.56 5.31 16.23
C ASN A 350 28.93 4.62 16.10
N ILE A 351 28.96 3.39 15.56
CA ILE A 351 30.18 2.63 15.33
C ILE A 351 30.58 2.79 13.87
N GLU A 352 31.60 3.61 13.61
CA GLU A 352 32.10 3.92 12.26
C GLU A 352 33.61 3.67 12.15
N GLU A 353 34.07 3.42 10.93
CA GLU A 353 35.50 3.28 10.57
C GLU A 353 36.32 2.40 11.53
N LYS A 354 37.18 3.00 12.35
CA LYS A 354 38.10 2.29 13.26
C LYS A 354 37.37 1.54 14.37
N ASP A 355 36.27 2.10 14.86
CA ASP A 355 35.46 1.46 15.90
C ASP A 355 34.72 0.24 15.32
N PHE A 356 34.37 0.30 14.02
CA PHE A 356 33.80 -0.84 13.31
C PHE A 356 34.81 -1.96 13.12
N ASP A 357 36.05 -1.69 12.73
CA ASP A 357 37.09 -2.72 12.62
C ASP A 357 37.38 -3.40 13.97
N GLU A 358 37.40 -2.63 15.06
CA GLU A 358 37.54 -3.16 16.41
C GLU A 358 36.33 -4.02 16.81
N PHE A 359 35.12 -3.55 16.52
CA PHE A 359 33.87 -4.30 16.72
C PHE A 359 33.91 -5.63 15.96
N MET A 360 34.23 -5.61 14.66
CA MET A 360 34.31 -6.80 13.81
C MET A 360 35.31 -7.81 14.35
N SER A 361 36.49 -7.34 14.79
CA SER A 361 37.47 -8.21 15.43
C SER A 361 36.96 -8.81 16.75
N LYS A 362 36.18 -8.06 17.54
CA LYS A 362 35.58 -8.54 18.80
C LYS A 362 34.49 -9.60 18.57
N VAL A 363 33.69 -9.47 17.50
CA VAL A 363 32.64 -10.44 17.14
C VAL A 363 33.15 -11.59 16.25
N GLY A 364 34.46 -11.66 16.00
CA GLY A 364 35.09 -12.76 15.27
C GLY A 364 34.92 -12.70 13.75
N LEU A 365 34.52 -11.56 13.20
CA LEU A 365 34.38 -11.32 11.76
C LEU A 365 35.64 -10.66 11.20
N ARG A 366 36.15 -11.18 10.08
CA ARG A 366 37.25 -10.55 9.32
C ARG A 366 36.92 -10.48 7.83
N LYS A 367 37.29 -9.36 7.20
CA LYS A 367 37.30 -9.24 5.73
C LYS A 367 38.44 -10.09 5.19
N ASN A 368 38.13 -10.98 4.25
CA ASN A 368 39.14 -11.74 3.51
C ASN A 368 39.77 -10.85 2.40
N SER A 369 40.72 -11.40 1.64
CA SER A 369 41.39 -10.69 0.54
C SER A 369 40.44 -10.25 -0.60
N SER A 370 39.20 -10.73 -0.60
CA SER A 370 38.14 -10.36 -1.55
C SER A 370 37.12 -9.40 -0.94
N ASN A 371 37.42 -8.80 0.23
CA ASN A 371 36.51 -7.96 1.01
C ASN A 371 35.20 -8.63 1.46
N VAL A 372 35.11 -9.96 1.39
CA VAL A 372 33.96 -10.72 1.90
C VAL A 372 34.16 -11.00 3.38
N LEU A 373 33.10 -10.79 4.19
CA LEU A 373 33.12 -11.08 5.62
C LEU A 373 33.14 -12.59 5.88
N THR A 374 34.10 -13.03 6.68
CA THR A 374 34.31 -14.44 7.04
C THR A 374 34.50 -14.58 8.55
N PHE A 375 33.96 -15.67 9.11
CA PHE A 375 34.18 -16.01 10.52
C PHE A 375 35.58 -16.59 10.72
N ASN A 376 36.32 -16.02 11.66
CA ASN A 376 37.66 -16.50 11.98
C ASN A 376 37.60 -17.47 13.17
N PHE A 377 37.68 -18.77 12.91
CA PHE A 377 37.68 -19.80 13.96
C PHE A 377 39.00 -19.92 14.73
N THR A 378 40.03 -19.12 14.42
CA THR A 378 41.40 -19.33 14.93
C THR A 378 41.70 -18.75 16.32
N GLY A 379 40.69 -18.53 17.18
CA GLY A 379 40.87 -17.71 18.40
C GLY A 379 40.58 -18.35 19.76
N TYR A 380 39.71 -19.36 19.85
CA TYR A 380 39.32 -19.91 21.15
C TYR A 380 40.00 -21.26 21.37
N LYS A 381 41.07 -21.25 22.18
CA LYS A 381 41.64 -22.48 22.73
C LYS A 381 40.56 -23.16 23.59
N LEU A 382 40.27 -24.41 23.24
CA LEU A 382 39.55 -25.41 24.04
C LEU A 382 40.07 -25.49 25.47
#